data_AF-A0A831S8K5-F1
#
_entry.id   AF-A0A831S8K5-F1
#
_cell.length_a   1.000
_cell.length_b   1.000
_cell.length_c   1.000
_cell.angle_alpha   90.00
_cell.angle_beta   90.00
_cell.angle_gamma   90.00
#
_symmetry.space_group_name_H-M   'P 1'
#
loop_
_entity.id
_entity.type
_entity.pdbx_description
1 polymer ?
#
loop_
_entity_poly.entity_id
_entity_poly.type
_entity_poly.pdbx_seq_one_letter_code
_entity_poly.pdbx_strand_id
1 'polypeptide(L)' 'MYSKTDYNDVDLICICGKSFIWLAGEQEFINNLFANGKIKEIIEPKRCPACRKKKKDHFNKSN' A
#
# COMPACT_ATOMS: atom_id res chain seq x y z
N MET A 1 10.27 17.33 17.87
CA MET A 1 8.88 17.36 17.35
C MET A 1 8.64 16.05 16.63
N TYR A 2 8.11 15.03 17.31
CA TYR A 2 7.64 13.81 16.65
C TYR A 2 6.15 13.99 16.41
N SER A 3 5.76 14.34 15.18
CA SER A 3 4.37 14.13 14.77
C SER A 3 4.12 12.63 14.87
N LYS A 4 3.32 12.21 15.85
CA LYS A 4 2.71 10.88 15.87
C LYS A 4 1.91 10.78 14.58
N THR A 5 2.46 10.10 13.58
CA THR A 5 1.66 9.55 12.49
C THR A 5 0.79 8.49 13.13
N ASP A 6 -0.42 8.88 13.52
CA ASP A 6 -1.43 7.98 14.07
C ASP A 6 -1.88 7.08 12.91
N TYR A 7 -1.22 5.94 12.76
CA TYR A 7 -1.57 4.93 11.75
C TYR A 7 -2.86 4.27 12.19
N ASN A 8 -3.91 4.50 11.41
CA ASN A 8 -5.23 3.94 11.64
C ASN A 8 -5.64 3.14 10.41
N ASP A 9 -6.48 2.13 10.59
CA ASP A 9 -7.00 1.38 9.46
C ASP A 9 -7.86 2.30 8.58
N VAL A 10 -7.47 2.48 7.33
CA VAL A 10 -8.16 3.37 6.38
C VAL A 10 -8.88 2.52 5.35
N ASP A 11 -10.19 2.74 5.19
CA ASP A 11 -10.95 2.11 4.12
C ASP A 11 -10.70 2.87 2.80
N LEU A 12 -10.17 2.18 1.81
CA LEU A 12 -9.82 2.73 0.51
C LEU A 12 -10.59 2.03 -0.61
N ILE A 13 -10.84 2.77 -1.67
CA ILE A 13 -11.50 2.24 -2.86
C ILE A 13 -10.43 1.89 -3.90
N CYS A 14 -10.33 0.62 -4.24
CA CYS A 14 -9.48 0.18 -5.34
C CYS A 14 -10.01 0.73 -6.66
N ILE A 15 -9.12 0.96 -7.62
CA ILE A 15 -9.50 1.28 -9.02
C ILE A 15 -10.44 0.24 -9.68
N CYS A 16 -10.58 -0.96 -9.10
CA CYS A 16 -11.55 -1.95 -9.57
C CYS A 16 -12.97 -1.77 -9.01
N GLY A 17 -13.19 -0.73 -8.19
CA GLY A 17 -14.46 -0.41 -7.56
C GLY A 17 -14.74 -1.15 -6.24
N LYS A 18 -13.82 -1.98 -5.75
CA LYS A 18 -13.95 -2.69 -4.47
C LYS A 18 -13.29 -1.91 -3.33
N SER A 19 -13.96 -1.79 -2.19
CA SER A 19 -13.34 -1.33 -0.95
C SER A 19 -12.32 -2.35 -0.43
N PHE A 20 -11.27 -1.84 0.20
CA PHE A 20 -10.28 -2.63 0.91
C PHE A 20 -9.65 -1.78 2.01
N ILE A 21 -9.18 -2.43 3.06
CA ILE A 21 -8.59 -1.76 4.21
C ILE A 21 -7.09 -1.62 3.98
N TRP A 22 -6.57 -0.41 4.14
CA TRP A 22 -5.15 -0.13 4.27
C TRP A 22 -4.79 -0.11 5.75
N LEU A 23 -4.18 -1.20 6.19
CA LEU A 23 -3.95 -1.47 7.60
C LEU A 23 -2.93 -0.50 8.19
N ALA A 24 -3.08 -0.16 9.47
CA ALA A 24 -2.12 0.66 10.21
C ALA A 24 -0.69 0.09 10.08
N GLY A 25 -0.52 -1.23 10.20
CA GLY A 25 0.78 -1.89 10.06
C GLY A 25 1.39 -1.78 8.65
N GLU A 26 0.58 -1.69 7.59
CA GLU A 26 1.09 -1.43 6.24
C GLU A 26 1.61 0.00 6.10
N GLN A 27 0.93 0.96 6.74
CA GLN A 27 1.35 2.37 6.76
C GLN A 27 2.64 2.54 7.55
N GLU A 28 2.77 1.87 8.70
CA GLU A 28 4.01 1.82 9.50
C GLU A 28 5.17 1.28 8.68
N PHE A 29 4.97 0.16 7.98
CA PHE A 29 6.00 -0.44 7.13
C PHE A 29 6.44 0.50 6.00
N ILE A 30 5.50 1.14 5.30
CA ILE A 30 5.81 2.09 4.23
C ILE A 30 6.55 3.31 4.79
N ASN A 31 6.13 3.83 5.94
CA ASN A 31 6.84 4.92 6.60
C ASN A 31 8.26 4.51 7.02
N ASN A 32 8.44 3.29 7.52
CA ASN A 32 9.77 2.76 7.83
C ASN A 32 10.66 2.71 6.58
N LEU A 33 10.13 2.28 5.43
CA LEU A 33 10.86 2.30 4.16
C LEU A 33 11.24 3.73 3.74
N PHE A 34 10.33 4.70 3.94
CA PHE A 34 10.60 6.11 3.65
C PHE A 34 11.69 6.67 4.57
N ALA A 35 11.59 6.42 5.87
CA ALA A 35 12.58 6.83 6.87
C ALA A 35 13.96 6.23 6.60
N ASN A 36 14.02 5.00 6.07
CA ASN A 36 15.25 4.33 5.66
C ASN A 36 15.73 4.73 4.24
N GLY A 37 15.09 5.70 3.59
CA GLY A 37 15.46 6.17 2.25
C GLY A 37 15.26 5.15 1.13
N LYS A 38 14.49 4.08 1.37
CA LYS A 38 14.18 3.04 0.36
C LYS A 38 13.14 3.52 -0.64
N ILE A 39 12.28 4.45 -0.23
CA ILE A 39 11.28 5.11 -1.07
C ILE A 39 11.37 6.62 -0.87
N LYS A 40 10.99 7.39 -1.90
CA LYS A 40 11.10 8.85 -1.91
C LYS A 40 9.89 9.57 -1.30
N GLU A 41 8.78 8.86 -1.12
CA GLU A 41 7.51 9.40 -0.64
C GLU A 41 6.62 8.25 -0.16
N ILE A 42 5.69 8.55 0.75
CA ILE A 42 4.69 7.62 1.26
C ILE A 42 3.47 7.69 0.33
N ILE A 43 3.19 6.61 -0.40
CA ILE A 43 2.13 6.57 -1.40
C ILE A 43 1.03 5.60 -0.96
N GLU A 44 -0.20 6.08 -0.98
CA GLU A 44 -1.37 5.26 -0.67
C GLU A 44 -1.61 4.17 -1.73
N PRO A 45 -2.02 2.97 -1.30
CA PRO A 45 -2.34 1.89 -2.22
C PRO A 45 -3.56 2.27 -3.08
N LYS A 46 -3.38 2.32 -4.40
CA LYS A 46 -4.52 2.50 -5.34
C LYS A 46 -5.25 1.20 -5.70
N ARG A 47 -4.69 0.07 -5.27
CA ARG A 47 -5.14 -1.27 -5.68
C ARG A 47 -5.25 -2.20 -4.48
N CYS A 48 -6.38 -2.88 -4.37
CA CYS A 48 -6.60 -3.92 -3.37
C CYS A 48 -5.66 -5.13 -3.57
N PRO A 49 -5.47 -5.97 -2.54
CA PRO A 49 -4.59 -7.15 -2.60
C PRO A 49 -4.90 -8.09 -3.76
N ALA A 50 -6.18 -8.28 -4.08
CA ALA A 50 -6.62 -9.11 -5.20
C ALA A 50 -6.13 -8.56 -6.56
N CYS A 51 -6.23 -7.25 -6.78
CA CYS A 51 -5.75 -6.61 -8.01
C CYS A 51 -4.22 -6.57 -8.09
N ARG A 52 -3.53 -6.43 -6.97
CA ARG A 52 -2.06 -6.54 -6.89
C ARG A 52 -1.59 -7.95 -7.27
N LYS A 53 -2.28 -8.98 -6.78
CA LYS A 53 -1.98 -10.39 -7.10
C LYS A 53 -2.19 -10.73 -8.57
N LYS A 54 -3.30 -10.27 -9.17
CA LYS A 54 -3.59 -10.47 -10.61
C LYS A 54 -2.54 -9.85 -11.53
N LYS A 55 -1.99 -8.67 -11.18
CA LYS A 55 -0.91 -8.04 -11.97
C LYS A 55 0.36 -8.90 -11.97
N LYS A 56 0.68 -9.52 -10.82
CA LYS A 56 1.84 -10.41 -10.69
C LYS A 56 1.68 -11.67 -11.56
N ASP A 57 0.45 -12.19 -11.65
CA ASP A 57 0.14 -13.37 -12.46
C ASP A 57 0.26 -13.11 -13.97
N HIS A 58 -0.19 -11.94 -14.44
CA HIS A 58 -0.07 -11.55 -15.85
C HIS A 58 1.38 -11.30 -16.30
N PHE A 59 2.28 -10.89 -15.40
CA PHE A 59 3.70 -10.72 -15.75
C PHE A 59 4.44 -12.06 -15.90
N ASN A 60 3.94 -13.14 -15.29
CA ASN A 60 4.59 -14.45 -15.30
C ASN A 60 4.09 -15.39 -16.43
N LYS A 61 3.34 -14.85 -17.40
CA LYS A 61 2.83 -15.62 -18.56
C LYS A 61 3.41 -15.14 -19.90
N SER A 62 4.59 -14.54 -19.85
CA SER A 62 5.44 -14.25 -21.01
C SER A 62 6.88 -14.59 -20.66
N ASN A 63 7.17 -15.87 -20.50
CA ASN A 63 8.47 -16.48 -20.76
C ASN A 63 8.27 -17.97 -20.99
#